data_AF-A0A2E0LFH8-F1
#
_entry.id   AF-A0A2E0LFH8-F1
#
_cell.length_a   1.000
_cell.length_b   1.000
_cell.length_c   1.000
_cell.angle_alpha   90.00
_cell.angle_beta   90.00
_cell.angle_gamma   90.00
#
_symmetry.space_group_name_H-M   'P 1'
#
loop_
_entity.id
_entity.type
_entity.pdbx_description
1 polymer ?
#
loop_
_entity_poly.entity_id
_entity_poly.type
_entity_poly.pdbx_seq_one_letter_code
_entity_poly.pdbx_strand_id
1 'polypeptide(L)'
;MGQSTVLTRGSPTGDVCDKTSWSVTIPSIVHATQAEAAKLMRMTRHSALMVSRMMLVAATMIVAGCDTTPKTSGASAGAVGSSGGDAMAAYQSHQYQRAYTLASTQATRTSGVQRDQANFIAGMSAYQLGRENPTVTHLSPLASSANTHIAGPANATLGLVYARRAQYDRAINYFRTAVRKLHGEDLAQAYYHLGSTEQKLGRWASARSHMSLAISNSNDSTFRRAVRERMNADAFTLQFGAYSTQSNAAARARALSSELRRAGLATPSIVTVTANGKTLYLVQSGEYGSYDAALSARRRLSRTDVIITRRGD
;
A
#
# COMPACT_ATOMS: atom_id res chain seq x y z
N MET A 1 34.56 73.45 16.97
CA MET A 1 33.50 72.56 17.49
C MET A 1 32.40 72.48 16.45
N GLY A 2 32.28 71.35 15.77
CA GLY A 2 31.31 71.12 14.69
C GLY A 2 31.54 69.72 14.13
N GLN A 3 30.80 68.74 14.63
CA GLN A 3 30.98 67.34 14.25
C GLN A 3 30.09 67.00 13.04
N SER A 4 30.71 66.31 12.08
CA SER A 4 30.07 65.66 10.93
C SER A 4 29.31 64.42 11.37
N THR A 5 28.05 64.31 10.95
CA THR A 5 27.21 63.12 11.15
C THR A 5 27.36 62.18 9.94
N VAL A 6 27.93 61.00 10.17
CA VAL A 6 28.08 59.93 9.17
C VAL A 6 26.79 59.12 9.08
N LEU A 7 26.22 59.03 7.88
CA LEU A 7 25.10 58.14 7.52
C LEU A 7 25.64 56.74 7.18
N THR A 8 25.41 55.77 8.07
CA THR A 8 25.64 54.34 7.77
C THR A 8 24.38 53.70 7.18
N ARG A 9 24.50 53.22 5.94
CA ARG A 9 23.53 52.36 5.25
C ARG A 9 23.53 50.97 5.93
N GLY A 10 22.40 50.59 6.54
CA GLY A 10 22.16 49.23 7.02
C GLY A 10 21.65 48.32 5.90
N SER A 11 22.34 47.21 5.68
CA SER A 11 21.99 46.14 4.74
C SER A 11 20.79 45.32 5.24
N PRO A 12 19.92 44.79 4.36
CA PRO A 12 18.79 43.96 4.76
C PRO A 12 19.23 42.49 4.81
N THR A 13 19.62 42.01 5.98
CA THR A 13 19.75 40.56 6.25
C THR A 13 18.84 40.21 7.43
N GLY A 14 17.57 40.01 7.10
CA GLY A 14 16.59 39.39 7.98
C GLY A 14 15.99 38.21 7.23
N ASP A 15 16.69 37.08 7.26
CA ASP A 15 16.13 35.77 6.92
C ASP A 15 14.96 35.48 7.87
N VAL A 16 13.79 35.99 7.52
CA VAL A 16 12.51 35.48 8.01
C VAL A 16 12.15 34.29 7.12
N CYS A 17 12.96 33.24 7.20
CA CYS A 17 12.48 31.90 6.91
C CYS A 17 11.47 31.59 8.00
N ASP A 18 10.22 31.94 7.68
CA ASP A 18 9.02 31.66 8.44
C ASP A 18 9.04 30.18 8.86
N LYS A 19 9.44 29.98 10.12
CA LYS A 19 9.25 28.74 10.87
C LYS A 19 7.77 28.64 11.25
N THR A 20 6.85 28.83 10.29
CA THR A 20 5.49 28.38 10.45
C THR A 20 5.56 26.86 10.58
N SER A 21 5.26 26.43 11.79
CA SER A 21 5.22 25.07 12.28
C SER A 21 4.45 24.14 11.34
N TRP A 22 5.15 23.51 10.40
CA TRP A 22 4.71 22.29 9.73
C TRP A 22 5.01 21.07 10.61
N SER A 23 4.71 21.16 11.91
CA SER A 23 4.44 19.99 12.76
C SER A 23 3.06 19.40 12.45
N VAL A 24 2.68 19.41 11.17
CA VAL A 24 1.45 18.84 10.64
C VAL A 24 1.86 17.55 9.99
N THR A 25 1.48 16.43 10.61
CA THR A 25 1.78 15.07 10.20
C THR A 25 1.48 14.87 8.71
N ILE A 26 2.54 14.93 7.89
CA ILE A 26 2.43 14.64 6.46
C ILE A 26 1.93 13.20 6.32
N PRO A 27 0.93 12.94 5.44
CA PRO A 27 0.46 11.59 5.15
C PRO A 27 1.62 10.60 4.98
N SER A 28 1.78 9.71 5.95
CA SER A 28 2.83 8.70 5.95
C SER A 28 2.43 7.49 5.12
N ILE A 29 3.41 6.72 4.64
CA ILE A 29 3.10 5.45 3.97
C ILE A 29 2.48 4.45 4.94
N VAL A 30 2.85 4.48 6.23
CA VAL A 30 2.24 3.64 7.27
C VAL A 30 0.72 3.84 7.35
N HIS A 31 0.24 5.09 7.40
CA HIS A 31 -1.20 5.36 7.37
C HIS A 31 -1.83 4.93 6.05
N ALA A 32 -1.06 5.04 4.96
CA ALA A 32 -1.56 4.65 3.65
C ALA A 32 -1.73 3.13 3.49
N THR A 33 -0.92 2.34 4.19
CA THR A 33 -0.91 0.87 4.13
C THR A 33 -1.64 0.20 5.29
N GLN A 34 -2.15 0.94 6.29
CA GLN A 34 -2.93 0.36 7.40
C GLN A 34 -4.16 -0.45 6.94
N ALA A 35 -4.78 -0.07 5.82
CA ALA A 35 -5.84 -0.87 5.17
C ALA A 35 -5.31 -2.20 4.57
N GLU A 36 -4.08 -2.21 4.05
CA GLU A 36 -3.42 -3.42 3.53
C GLU A 36 -2.82 -4.28 4.65
N ALA A 37 -2.34 -3.70 5.74
CA ALA A 37 -1.91 -4.42 6.94
C ALA A 37 -3.09 -5.11 7.64
N ALA A 38 -4.25 -4.44 7.73
CA ALA A 38 -5.49 -5.06 8.17
C ALA A 38 -5.96 -6.15 7.19
N LYS A 39 -5.67 -6.03 5.88
CA LYS A 39 -5.97 -7.06 4.87
C LYS A 39 -5.01 -8.25 4.95
N LEU A 40 -3.72 -8.06 5.24
CA LEU A 40 -2.75 -9.10 5.57
C LEU A 40 -3.16 -9.82 6.88
N MET A 41 -3.59 -9.09 7.90
CA MET A 41 -4.13 -9.63 9.16
C MET A 41 -5.54 -10.22 9.03
N ARG A 42 -6.30 -9.86 7.97
CA ARG A 42 -7.61 -10.46 7.65
C ARG A 42 -7.48 -11.61 6.66
N MET A 43 -6.43 -11.72 5.85
CA MET A 43 -6.19 -12.90 5.01
C MET A 43 -5.84 -14.14 5.84
N THR A 44 -5.29 -13.98 7.05
CA THR A 44 -5.25 -15.05 8.06
C THR A 44 -6.61 -15.34 8.71
N ARG A 45 -7.61 -14.45 8.55
CA ARG A 45 -8.99 -14.62 9.06
C ARG A 45 -9.99 -15.14 8.01
N HIS A 46 -9.82 -14.83 6.72
CA HIS A 46 -10.82 -15.15 5.68
C HIS A 46 -10.59 -16.49 4.99
N SER A 47 -9.39 -17.08 5.09
CA SER A 47 -9.13 -18.44 4.61
C SER A 47 -9.90 -19.53 5.39
N ALA A 48 -10.46 -19.18 6.55
CA ALA A 48 -11.17 -20.10 7.44
C ALA A 48 -12.72 -19.96 7.43
N LEU A 49 -13.28 -19.00 6.70
CA LEU A 49 -14.73 -18.69 6.75
C LEU A 49 -15.47 -18.80 5.41
N MET A 50 -14.81 -19.15 4.31
CA MET A 50 -15.47 -19.39 3.01
C MET A 50 -16.07 -20.81 2.84
N VAL A 51 -16.34 -21.51 3.94
CA VAL A 51 -17.15 -22.74 3.94
C VAL A 51 -18.16 -22.67 5.09
N SER A 52 -19.13 -21.76 5.01
CA SER A 52 -20.44 -21.87 5.65
C SER A 52 -21.21 -20.55 5.51
N ARG A 53 -22.01 -20.43 4.45
CA ARG A 53 -23.33 -19.78 4.43
C ARG A 53 -23.82 -19.65 2.99
N MET A 54 -24.38 -20.74 2.50
CA MET A 54 -25.29 -20.75 1.36
C MET A 54 -26.64 -21.24 1.91
N MET A 55 -27.42 -20.32 2.49
CA MET A 55 -28.87 -20.47 2.69
C MET A 55 -29.50 -19.09 2.98
N LEU A 56 -30.35 -18.69 2.03
CA LEU A 56 -31.66 -18.05 2.18
C LEU A 56 -31.82 -16.85 3.13
N VAL A 57 -32.04 -15.65 2.57
CA VAL A 57 -33.16 -14.77 2.96
C VAL A 57 -33.56 -13.95 1.72
N ALA A 58 -34.72 -14.28 1.15
CA ALA A 58 -35.49 -13.36 0.34
C ALA A 58 -36.35 -12.52 1.30
N ALA A 59 -36.22 -11.21 1.24
CA ALA A 59 -37.15 -10.28 1.88
C ALA A 59 -37.25 -9.03 1.00
N THR A 60 -38.34 -8.95 0.25
CA THR A 60 -38.81 -7.76 -0.45
C THR A 60 -39.26 -6.72 0.58
N MET A 61 -38.64 -5.54 0.59
CA MET A 61 -39.17 -4.37 1.28
C MET A 61 -39.60 -3.31 0.26
N ILE A 62 -40.84 -2.88 0.49
CA ILE A 62 -41.62 -1.89 -0.23
C ILE A 62 -40.99 -0.50 -0.04
N VAL A 63 -40.89 0.25 -1.12
CA VAL A 63 -40.48 1.68 -1.10
C VAL A 63 -41.74 2.54 -0.95
N ALA A 64 -41.82 3.26 0.16
CA ALA A 64 -42.54 4.52 0.37
C ALA A 64 -41.66 5.27 1.38
N GLY A 65 -41.10 6.45 1.15
CA GLY A 65 -41.71 7.67 0.64
C GLY A 65 -41.69 8.69 1.78
N CYS A 66 -40.89 9.76 1.66
CA CYS A 66 -41.22 11.16 2.01
C CYS A 66 -39.98 12.01 2.30
N ASP A 67 -40.03 13.19 1.68
CA ASP A 67 -39.10 14.30 1.68
C ASP A 67 -38.80 14.89 3.06
N THR A 68 -37.60 15.44 3.22
CA THR A 68 -37.40 16.76 3.82
C THR A 68 -36.17 17.44 3.23
N THR A 69 -36.41 18.44 2.40
CA THR A 69 -35.43 19.48 2.06
C THR A 69 -35.09 20.33 3.28
N PRO A 70 -33.85 20.82 3.38
CA PRO A 70 -33.64 22.20 3.78
C PRO A 70 -32.92 22.99 2.69
N LYS A 71 -33.60 24.01 2.17
CA LYS A 71 -32.96 25.21 1.61
C LYS A 71 -32.40 26.02 2.78
N THR A 72 -31.10 26.27 2.78
CA THR A 72 -30.54 27.50 3.37
C THR A 72 -29.53 28.08 2.39
N SER A 73 -30.01 29.07 1.63
CA SER A 73 -29.19 30.10 1.03
C SER A 73 -28.59 30.96 2.13
N GLY A 74 -27.26 31.06 2.17
CA GLY A 74 -26.55 31.98 3.03
C GLY A 74 -25.17 32.20 2.45
N ALA A 75 -25.04 33.29 1.70
CA ALA A 75 -23.75 33.83 1.29
C ALA A 75 -22.94 34.20 2.55
N SER A 76 -21.71 33.71 2.64
CA SER A 76 -20.67 34.35 3.43
C SER A 76 -19.42 34.51 2.57
N ALA A 77 -19.27 35.73 2.06
CA ALA A 77 -17.98 36.26 1.69
C ALA A 77 -17.15 36.48 2.97
N GLY A 78 -15.87 36.15 2.92
CA GLY A 78 -14.88 36.71 3.86
C GLY A 78 -14.36 35.78 4.95
N ALA A 79 -13.59 34.77 4.56
CA ALA A 79 -12.36 34.38 5.29
C ALA A 79 -11.44 33.67 4.30
N VAL A 80 -10.47 34.40 3.73
CA VAL A 80 -9.33 33.79 3.03
C VAL A 80 -8.41 33.22 4.12
N GLY A 81 -8.87 32.12 4.73
CA GLY A 81 -8.11 31.24 5.59
C GLY A 81 -7.80 29.96 4.82
N SER A 82 -6.53 29.56 4.82
CA SER A 82 -5.91 28.55 3.95
C SER A 82 -6.80 27.37 3.51
N SER A 83 -7.20 27.34 2.23
CA SER A 83 -7.87 26.18 1.61
C SER A 83 -7.06 24.87 1.69
N GLY A 84 -5.74 24.98 1.89
CA GLY A 84 -4.86 23.83 2.18
C GLY A 84 -5.01 23.23 3.57
N GLY A 85 -5.42 24.02 4.56
CA GLY A 85 -5.72 23.52 5.90
C GLY A 85 -6.92 22.59 5.89
N ASP A 86 -7.97 22.95 5.14
CA ASP A 86 -9.21 22.17 5.05
C ASP A 86 -9.00 20.80 4.38
N ALA A 87 -8.17 20.77 3.33
CA ALA A 87 -7.84 19.53 2.64
C ALA A 87 -7.07 18.55 3.54
N MET A 88 -6.10 19.06 4.31
CA MET A 88 -5.32 18.26 5.25
C MET A 88 -6.19 17.77 6.42
N ALA A 89 -7.02 18.65 6.99
CA ALA A 89 -7.94 18.26 8.06
C ALA A 89 -8.91 17.16 7.60
N ALA A 90 -9.44 17.27 6.37
CA ALA A 90 -10.26 16.23 5.78
C ALA A 90 -9.48 14.92 5.60
N TYR A 91 -8.21 14.97 5.19
CA TYR A 91 -7.35 13.78 5.05
C TYR A 91 -7.15 13.09 6.40
N GLN A 92 -6.76 13.85 7.43
CA GLN A 92 -6.52 13.35 8.79
C GLN A 92 -7.79 12.78 9.41
N SER A 93 -8.96 13.31 9.04
CA SER A 93 -10.28 12.80 9.45
C SER A 93 -10.76 11.60 8.62
N HIS A 94 -9.90 11.01 7.78
CA HIS A 94 -10.23 9.91 6.85
C HIS A 94 -11.34 10.22 5.84
N GLN A 95 -11.67 11.50 5.62
CA GLN A 95 -12.66 11.95 4.63
C GLN A 95 -11.97 12.06 3.26
N TYR A 96 -11.40 10.96 2.77
CA TYR A 96 -10.51 10.96 1.60
C TYR A 96 -11.15 11.51 0.33
N GLN A 97 -12.45 11.29 0.13
CA GLN A 97 -13.16 11.86 -1.02
C GLN A 97 -13.23 13.39 -0.94
N ARG A 98 -13.50 13.95 0.24
CA ARG A 98 -13.52 15.40 0.48
C ARG A 98 -12.12 15.99 0.36
N ALA A 99 -11.14 15.35 0.99
CA ALA A 99 -9.74 15.75 0.92
C ALA A 99 -9.24 15.80 -0.53
N TYR A 100 -9.56 14.77 -1.33
CA TYR A 100 -9.24 14.73 -2.75
C TYR A 100 -9.85 15.91 -3.51
N THR A 101 -11.15 16.18 -3.33
CA THR A 101 -11.84 17.28 -4.03
C THR A 101 -11.22 18.64 -3.68
N LEU A 102 -11.00 18.91 -2.39
CA LEU A 102 -10.41 20.17 -1.93
C LEU A 102 -8.98 20.34 -2.45
N ALA A 103 -8.15 19.31 -2.27
CA ALA A 103 -6.73 19.35 -2.62
C ALA A 103 -6.50 19.43 -4.14
N SER A 104 -7.23 18.66 -4.94
CA SER A 104 -7.11 18.70 -6.41
C SER A 104 -7.52 20.05 -6.97
N THR A 105 -8.57 20.66 -6.41
CA THR A 105 -9.00 22.01 -6.81
C THR A 105 -8.01 23.08 -6.36
N GLN A 106 -7.40 22.93 -5.19
CA GLN A 106 -6.35 23.85 -4.75
C GLN A 106 -5.10 23.74 -5.64
N ALA A 107 -4.71 22.52 -6.04
CA ALA A 107 -3.54 22.29 -6.88
C ALA A 107 -3.64 22.96 -8.26
N THR A 108 -4.84 23.23 -8.79
CA THR A 108 -5.02 23.98 -10.04
C THR A 108 -4.95 25.49 -9.86
N ARG A 109 -5.08 25.98 -8.63
CA ARG A 109 -5.15 27.42 -8.29
C ARG A 109 -3.89 27.97 -7.64
N THR A 110 -2.94 27.09 -7.30
CA THR A 110 -1.70 27.46 -6.62
C THR A 110 -0.48 27.06 -7.44
N SER A 111 0.69 27.57 -7.06
CA SER A 111 1.98 27.28 -7.67
C SER A 111 3.04 26.94 -6.62
N GLY A 112 4.19 26.46 -7.06
CA GLY A 112 5.33 26.16 -6.19
C GLY A 112 4.99 25.21 -5.05
N VAL A 113 5.49 25.52 -3.85
CA VAL A 113 5.34 24.66 -2.65
C VAL A 113 3.88 24.39 -2.30
N GLN A 114 2.99 25.38 -2.42
CA GLN A 114 1.57 25.21 -2.10
C GLN A 114 0.88 24.26 -3.08
N ARG A 115 1.27 24.30 -4.36
CA ARG A 115 0.79 23.35 -5.37
C ARG A 115 1.29 21.95 -5.08
N ASP A 116 2.54 21.82 -4.69
CA ASP A 116 3.14 20.52 -4.39
C ASP A 116 2.47 19.86 -3.17
N GLN A 117 2.16 20.65 -2.14
CA GLN A 117 1.39 20.19 -0.98
C GLN A 117 -0.03 19.76 -1.35
N ALA A 118 -0.74 20.56 -2.15
CA ALA A 118 -2.08 20.24 -2.62
C ALA A 118 -2.09 18.97 -3.48
N ASN A 119 -1.13 18.83 -4.42
CA ASN A 119 -0.96 17.61 -5.20
C ASN A 119 -0.62 16.41 -4.31
N PHE A 120 0.21 16.59 -3.28
CA PHE A 120 0.56 15.51 -2.38
C PHE A 120 -0.67 14.98 -1.64
N ILE A 121 -1.49 15.86 -1.05
CA ILE A 121 -2.73 15.47 -0.37
C ILE A 121 -3.71 14.82 -1.37
N ALA A 122 -3.90 15.40 -2.55
CA ALA A 122 -4.77 14.84 -3.58
C ALA A 122 -4.32 13.43 -4.00
N GLY A 123 -3.03 13.24 -4.24
CA GLY A 123 -2.46 11.96 -4.61
C GLY A 123 -2.58 10.89 -3.51
N MET A 124 -2.32 11.26 -2.26
CA MET A 124 -2.47 10.35 -1.12
C MET A 124 -3.95 9.99 -0.88
N SER A 125 -4.86 10.96 -0.99
CA SER A 125 -6.31 10.70 -0.93
C SER A 125 -6.78 9.79 -2.06
N ALA A 126 -6.33 10.04 -3.29
CA ALA A 126 -6.62 9.18 -4.44
C ALA A 126 -6.15 7.74 -4.20
N TYR A 127 -4.97 7.57 -3.61
CA TYR A 127 -4.45 6.25 -3.27
C TYR A 127 -5.34 5.54 -2.24
N GLN A 128 -5.78 6.25 -1.19
CA GLN A 128 -6.70 5.71 -0.18
C GLN A 128 -8.06 5.30 -0.78
N LEU A 129 -8.52 6.01 -1.82
CA LEU A 129 -9.73 5.69 -2.54
C LEU A 129 -9.55 4.56 -3.57
N GLY A 130 -8.36 3.96 -3.68
CA GLY A 130 -8.04 2.95 -4.69
C GLY A 130 -7.94 3.50 -6.13
N ARG A 131 -7.87 4.83 -6.29
CA ARG A 131 -7.83 5.51 -7.59
C ARG A 131 -6.40 5.64 -8.07
N GLU A 132 -5.90 4.60 -8.74
CA GLU A 132 -4.50 4.53 -9.15
C GLU A 132 -4.09 5.60 -10.19
N ASN A 133 -4.93 5.87 -11.19
CA ASN A 133 -4.60 6.85 -12.22
C ASN A 133 -4.45 8.28 -11.63
N PRO A 134 -5.43 8.81 -10.87
CA PRO A 134 -5.24 10.09 -10.18
C PRO A 134 -4.06 10.10 -9.20
N THR A 135 -3.76 8.98 -8.53
CA THR A 135 -2.57 8.86 -7.68
C THR A 135 -1.30 9.15 -8.47
N VAL A 136 -1.13 8.50 -9.63
CA VAL A 136 0.05 8.69 -10.49
C VAL A 136 0.09 10.13 -11.02
N THR A 137 -1.04 10.69 -11.46
CA THR A 137 -1.14 12.06 -11.96
C THR A 137 -0.64 13.07 -10.93
N HIS A 138 -1.07 12.95 -9.68
CA HIS A 138 -0.73 13.92 -8.64
C HIS A 138 0.64 13.68 -7.99
N LEU A 139 1.09 12.43 -7.86
CA LEU A 139 2.35 12.13 -7.14
C LEU A 139 3.58 12.04 -8.06
N SER A 140 3.42 11.74 -9.34
CA SER A 140 4.59 11.61 -10.24
C SER A 140 5.45 12.88 -10.36
N PRO A 141 4.89 14.10 -10.42
CA PRO A 141 5.72 15.32 -10.45
C PRO A 141 6.47 15.56 -9.13
N LEU A 142 5.98 14.98 -8.04
CA LEU A 142 6.53 15.16 -6.69
C LEU A 142 7.65 14.17 -6.38
N ALA A 143 7.81 13.11 -7.18
CA ALA A 143 8.83 12.08 -6.96
C ALA A 143 10.27 12.65 -6.98
N SER A 144 10.49 13.75 -7.71
CA SER A 144 11.77 14.46 -7.79
C SER A 144 11.83 15.72 -6.91
N SER A 145 10.86 15.96 -6.03
CA SER A 145 10.85 17.13 -5.16
C SER A 145 12.11 17.15 -4.25
N ALA A 146 12.64 18.36 -4.04
CA ALA A 146 13.73 18.61 -3.10
C ALA A 146 13.27 18.35 -1.65
N ASN A 147 11.98 18.54 -1.37
CA ASN A 147 11.40 18.21 -0.07
C ASN A 147 11.30 16.69 0.08
N THR A 148 12.18 16.12 0.92
CA THR A 148 12.23 14.67 1.18
C THR A 148 10.97 14.14 1.85
N HIS A 149 10.28 14.94 2.67
CA HIS A 149 9.02 14.54 3.30
C HIS A 149 7.86 14.42 2.31
N ILE A 150 7.94 15.04 1.14
CA ILE A 150 7.00 14.85 0.03
C ILE A 150 7.51 13.73 -0.89
N ALA A 151 8.77 13.85 -1.34
CA ALA A 151 9.33 12.96 -2.34
C ALA A 151 9.44 11.51 -1.83
N GLY A 152 9.82 11.28 -0.58
CA GLY A 152 9.94 9.93 0.01
C GLY A 152 8.61 9.17 -0.05
N PRO A 153 7.54 9.66 0.62
CA PRO A 153 6.23 9.04 0.59
C PRO A 153 5.62 8.98 -0.82
N ALA A 154 5.79 10.02 -1.65
CA ALA A 154 5.30 10.00 -3.03
C ALA A 154 5.93 8.86 -3.84
N ASN A 155 7.25 8.67 -3.75
CA ASN A 155 7.93 7.55 -4.38
C ASN A 155 7.44 6.22 -3.82
N ALA A 156 7.29 6.08 -2.50
CA ALA A 156 6.84 4.84 -1.90
C ALA A 156 5.42 4.44 -2.37
N THR A 157 4.50 5.42 -2.40
CA THR A 157 3.13 5.24 -2.89
C THR A 157 3.09 4.91 -4.39
N LEU A 158 3.90 5.58 -5.22
CA LEU A 158 4.04 5.22 -6.64
C LEU A 158 4.57 3.79 -6.80
N GLY A 159 5.55 3.38 -5.97
CA GLY A 159 6.06 2.02 -5.93
C GLY A 159 4.94 0.99 -5.69
N LEU A 160 4.05 1.27 -4.72
CA LEU A 160 2.88 0.43 -4.43
C LEU A 160 1.92 0.34 -5.61
N VAL A 161 1.59 1.45 -6.26
CA VAL A 161 0.73 1.47 -7.45
C VAL A 161 1.34 0.64 -8.57
N TYR A 162 2.63 0.82 -8.87
CA TYR A 162 3.28 0.04 -9.92
C TYR A 162 3.41 -1.45 -9.57
N ALA A 163 3.58 -1.80 -8.29
CA ALA A 163 3.59 -3.18 -7.83
C ALA A 163 2.21 -3.86 -8.02
N ARG A 164 1.11 -3.14 -7.75
CA ARG A 164 -0.26 -3.63 -8.00
C ARG A 164 -0.54 -3.84 -9.48
N ARG A 165 0.03 -3.00 -10.35
CA ARG A 165 -0.01 -3.15 -11.81
C ARG A 165 0.91 -4.25 -12.35
N ALA A 166 1.54 -5.04 -11.48
CA ALA A 166 2.56 -6.03 -11.83
C ALA A 166 3.77 -5.47 -12.61
N GLN A 167 4.00 -4.15 -12.55
CA GLN A 167 5.15 -3.47 -13.15
C GLN A 167 6.30 -3.43 -12.13
N TYR A 168 6.82 -4.61 -11.77
CA TYR A 168 7.69 -4.79 -10.62
C TYR A 168 9.04 -4.05 -10.73
N ASP A 169 9.67 -3.97 -11.90
CA ASP A 169 10.91 -3.20 -12.06
C ASP A 169 10.70 -1.70 -11.86
N ARG A 170 9.58 -1.14 -12.35
CA ARG A 170 9.23 0.26 -12.09
C ARG A 170 9.00 0.49 -10.61
N ALA A 171 8.25 -0.41 -9.96
CA ALA A 171 8.01 -0.35 -8.53
C ALA A 171 9.32 -0.33 -7.71
N ILE A 172 10.28 -1.20 -8.06
CA ILE A 172 11.60 -1.25 -7.44
C ILE A 172 12.34 0.09 -7.57
N ASN A 173 12.31 0.73 -8.73
CA ASN A 173 12.97 2.03 -8.93
C ASN A 173 12.39 3.12 -8.03
N TYR A 174 11.06 3.15 -7.89
CA TYR A 174 10.39 4.05 -6.97
C TYR A 174 10.73 3.74 -5.50
N PHE A 175 10.68 2.47 -5.08
CA PHE A 175 11.04 2.10 -3.72
C PHE A 175 12.50 2.39 -3.38
N ARG A 176 13.44 2.16 -4.31
CA ARG A 176 14.86 2.54 -4.14
C ARG A 176 15.05 4.04 -3.91
N THR A 177 14.21 4.86 -4.55
CA THR A 177 14.23 6.31 -4.32
C THR A 177 13.60 6.67 -2.98
N ALA A 178 12.53 5.97 -2.59
CA ALA A 178 11.88 6.16 -1.30
C ALA A 178 12.80 5.84 -0.12
N VAL A 179 13.50 4.71 -0.12
CA VAL A 179 14.37 4.30 1.00
C VAL A 179 15.57 5.24 1.22
N ARG A 180 15.96 6.04 0.22
CA ARG A 180 16.98 7.08 0.36
C ARG A 180 16.47 8.37 1.02
N LYS A 181 15.15 8.54 1.10
CA LYS A 181 14.48 9.78 1.54
C LYS A 181 13.62 9.60 2.79
N LEU A 182 13.31 8.35 3.16
CA LEU A 182 12.45 7.99 4.29
C LEU A 182 13.28 7.64 5.53
N HIS A 183 12.64 7.73 6.70
CA HIS A 183 13.21 7.37 8.00
C HIS A 183 12.17 6.62 8.86
N GLY A 184 12.63 5.98 9.94
CA GLY A 184 11.76 5.31 10.92
C GLY A 184 10.87 4.22 10.31
N GLU A 185 9.62 4.13 10.79
CA GLU A 185 8.67 3.10 10.35
C GLU A 185 8.32 3.18 8.86
N ASP A 186 8.30 4.38 8.27
CA ASP A 186 8.07 4.55 6.83
C ASP A 186 9.23 3.95 6.01
N LEU A 187 10.48 4.11 6.49
CA LEU A 187 11.65 3.47 5.87
C LEU A 187 11.57 1.94 5.98
N ALA A 188 11.16 1.43 7.14
CA ALA A 188 10.98 0.00 7.35
C ALA A 188 9.92 -0.60 6.39
N GLN A 189 8.78 0.07 6.24
CA GLN A 189 7.73 -0.33 5.28
C GLN A 189 8.24 -0.28 3.83
N ALA A 190 8.96 0.78 3.45
CA ALA A 190 9.51 0.91 2.10
C ALA A 190 10.50 -0.22 1.78
N TYR A 191 11.38 -0.60 2.72
CA TYR A 191 12.27 -1.75 2.58
C TYR A 191 11.51 -3.07 2.47
N TYR A 192 10.44 -3.26 3.25
CA TYR A 192 9.59 -4.45 3.16
C TYR A 192 8.93 -4.57 1.78
N HIS A 193 8.36 -3.48 1.27
CA HIS A 193 7.71 -3.47 -0.04
C HIS A 193 8.73 -3.65 -1.18
N LEU A 194 9.92 -3.06 -1.06
CA LEU A 194 11.03 -3.31 -1.97
C LEU A 194 11.38 -4.80 -2.01
N GLY A 195 11.67 -5.41 -0.86
CA GLY A 195 11.99 -6.83 -0.78
C GLY A 195 10.86 -7.74 -1.27
N SER A 196 9.61 -7.43 -0.93
CA SER A 196 8.44 -8.19 -1.40
C SER A 196 8.27 -8.13 -2.92
N THR A 197 8.58 -6.98 -3.52
CA THR A 197 8.57 -6.78 -4.98
C THR A 197 9.73 -7.50 -5.65
N GLU A 198 10.92 -7.50 -5.03
CA GLU A 198 12.07 -8.27 -5.50
C GLU A 198 11.80 -9.78 -5.46
N GLN A 199 11.10 -10.29 -4.43
CA GLN A 199 10.63 -11.68 -4.41
C GLN A 199 9.74 -11.98 -5.63
N LYS A 200 8.83 -11.06 -6.04
CA LYS A 200 7.98 -11.28 -7.22
C LYS A 200 8.78 -11.49 -8.51
N LEU A 201 9.96 -10.87 -8.61
CA LEU A 201 10.91 -11.06 -9.72
C LEU A 201 11.89 -12.22 -9.52
N GLY A 202 11.82 -12.95 -8.41
CA GLY A 202 12.75 -14.02 -8.08
C GLY A 202 14.12 -13.55 -7.59
N ARG A 203 14.25 -12.26 -7.21
CA ARG A 203 15.49 -11.68 -6.67
C ARG A 203 15.60 -11.96 -5.17
N TRP A 204 15.60 -13.25 -4.78
CA TRP A 204 15.47 -13.70 -3.40
C TRP A 204 16.61 -13.24 -2.48
N ALA A 205 17.84 -13.18 -2.98
CA ALA A 205 18.98 -12.69 -2.21
C ALA A 205 18.83 -11.21 -1.84
N SER A 206 18.56 -10.35 -2.83
CA SER A 206 18.30 -8.92 -2.61
C SER A 206 17.10 -8.70 -1.70
N ALA A 207 16.04 -9.48 -1.89
CA ALA A 207 14.85 -9.40 -1.06
C ALA A 207 15.14 -9.66 0.42
N ARG A 208 15.95 -10.70 0.73
CA ARG A 208 16.39 -10.99 2.10
C ARG A 208 17.19 -9.84 2.70
N SER A 209 18.12 -9.26 1.94
CA SER A 209 18.89 -8.10 2.39
C SER A 209 17.98 -6.91 2.72
N HIS A 210 17.03 -6.56 1.85
CA HIS A 210 16.11 -5.45 2.12
C HIS A 210 15.12 -5.76 3.25
N MET A 211 14.62 -6.99 3.37
CA MET A 211 13.75 -7.37 4.49
C MET A 211 14.49 -7.36 5.83
N SER A 212 15.78 -7.70 5.86
CA SER A 212 16.63 -7.52 7.04
C SER A 212 16.72 -6.04 7.43
N LEU A 213 16.91 -5.14 6.46
CA LEU A 213 16.87 -3.69 6.71
C LEU A 213 15.50 -3.22 7.21
N ALA A 214 14.40 -3.78 6.69
CA ALA A 214 13.05 -3.49 7.20
C ALA A 214 12.92 -3.86 8.70
N ILE A 215 13.43 -5.02 9.09
CA ILE A 215 13.42 -5.49 10.49
C ILE A 215 14.26 -4.59 11.39
N SER A 216 15.40 -4.10 10.90
CA SER A 216 16.33 -3.25 11.67
C SER A 216 15.84 -1.81 11.84
N ASN A 217 14.96 -1.32 10.96
CA ASN A 217 14.43 0.05 10.99
C ASN A 217 13.05 0.17 11.67
N SER A 218 12.48 -0.92 12.15
CA SER A 218 11.16 -0.93 12.82
C SER A 218 11.28 -1.34 14.28
N ASN A 219 10.51 -0.69 15.14
CA ASN A 219 10.34 -1.07 16.55
C ASN A 219 9.08 -1.93 16.77
N ASP A 220 8.23 -2.10 15.74
CA ASP A 220 7.03 -2.93 15.81
C ASP A 220 7.40 -4.42 15.76
N SER A 221 7.28 -5.10 16.91
CA SER A 221 7.58 -6.52 17.05
C SER A 221 6.70 -7.43 16.19
N THR A 222 5.44 -7.03 15.95
CA THR A 222 4.50 -7.77 15.10
C THR A 222 4.90 -7.64 13.64
N PHE A 223 5.22 -6.43 13.19
CA PHE A 223 5.75 -6.20 11.85
C PHE A 223 7.05 -6.99 11.63
N ARG A 224 8.03 -6.87 12.54
CA ARG A 224 9.30 -7.61 12.44
C ARG A 224 9.13 -9.12 12.35
N ARG A 225 8.16 -9.69 13.09
CA ARG A 225 7.83 -11.12 13.00
C ARG A 225 7.26 -11.47 11.62
N ALA A 226 6.26 -10.72 11.15
CA ALA A 226 5.66 -10.95 9.84
C ALA A 226 6.68 -10.84 8.70
N VAL A 227 7.64 -9.91 8.80
CA VAL A 227 8.74 -9.80 7.83
C VAL A 227 9.66 -11.02 7.90
N ARG A 228 10.03 -11.51 9.11
CA ARG A 228 10.86 -12.71 9.28
C ARG A 228 10.24 -13.97 8.68
N GLU A 229 8.94 -14.17 8.88
CA GLU A 229 8.19 -15.30 8.32
C GLU A 229 8.28 -15.29 6.79
N ARG A 230 8.05 -14.14 6.16
CA ARG A 230 8.12 -13.98 4.69
C ARG A 230 9.55 -13.99 4.12
N MET A 231 10.54 -13.54 4.89
CA MET A 231 11.92 -13.35 4.42
C MET A 231 12.57 -14.67 3.98
N ASN A 232 12.19 -15.79 4.58
CA ASN A 232 12.81 -17.09 4.32
C ASN A 232 12.24 -17.81 3.09
N ALA A 233 11.24 -17.25 2.42
CA ALA A 233 10.75 -17.80 1.16
C ALA A 233 11.80 -17.67 0.04
N ASP A 234 11.93 -18.73 -0.75
CA ASP A 234 12.86 -18.86 -1.87
C ASP A 234 12.20 -19.31 -3.18
N ALA A 235 10.89 -19.58 -3.15
CA ALA A 235 10.09 -19.93 -4.31
C ALA A 235 8.63 -19.51 -4.11
N PHE A 236 7.88 -19.44 -5.22
CA PHE A 236 6.43 -19.48 -5.21
C PHE A 236 5.92 -20.90 -5.42
N THR A 237 4.70 -21.16 -4.98
CA THR A 237 3.99 -22.42 -5.23
C THR A 237 2.53 -22.16 -5.58
N LEU A 238 1.90 -23.12 -6.26
CA LEU A 238 0.46 -23.11 -6.49
C LEU A 238 -0.24 -23.79 -5.33
N GLN A 239 -1.17 -23.11 -4.67
CA GLN A 239 -1.98 -23.66 -3.59
C GLN A 239 -3.43 -23.88 -4.06
N PHE A 240 -3.90 -25.11 -3.87
CA PHE A 240 -5.19 -25.62 -4.34
C PHE A 240 -6.24 -25.75 -3.23
N GLY A 241 -5.84 -25.48 -1.98
CA GLY A 241 -6.72 -25.50 -0.82
C GLY A 241 -5.94 -25.62 0.49
N ALA A 242 -6.63 -25.33 1.59
CA ALA A 242 -6.21 -25.60 2.95
C ALA A 242 -7.30 -26.42 3.64
N TYR A 243 -6.93 -27.56 4.23
CA TYR A 243 -7.87 -28.53 4.79
C TYR A 243 -7.61 -28.75 6.28
N SER A 244 -8.65 -28.98 7.07
CA SER A 244 -8.53 -29.29 8.50
C SER A 244 -8.08 -30.73 8.77
N THR A 245 -8.21 -31.63 7.78
CA THR A 245 -7.85 -33.05 7.92
C THR A 245 -6.93 -33.50 6.78
N GLN A 246 -6.00 -34.39 7.11
CA GLN A 246 -5.07 -34.96 6.14
C GLN A 246 -5.78 -35.77 5.06
N SER A 247 -6.87 -36.47 5.43
CA SER A 247 -7.67 -37.27 4.49
C SER A 247 -8.30 -36.40 3.38
N ASN A 248 -8.88 -35.25 3.73
CA ASN A 248 -9.47 -34.33 2.75
C ASN A 248 -8.40 -33.72 1.83
N ALA A 249 -7.25 -33.35 2.38
CA ALA A 249 -6.11 -32.90 1.59
C ALA A 249 -5.61 -33.99 0.63
N ALA A 250 -5.51 -35.25 1.10
CA ALA A 250 -5.10 -36.38 0.28
C ALA A 250 -6.10 -36.70 -0.84
N ALA A 251 -7.40 -36.66 -0.56
CA ALA A 251 -8.43 -36.80 -1.58
C ALA A 251 -8.31 -35.71 -2.66
N ARG A 252 -8.12 -34.44 -2.25
CA ARG A 252 -7.89 -33.33 -3.18
C ARG A 252 -6.62 -33.54 -4.00
N ALA A 253 -5.51 -33.90 -3.37
CA ALA A 253 -4.23 -34.13 -4.06
C ALA A 253 -4.39 -35.22 -5.14
N ARG A 254 -5.02 -36.37 -4.81
CA ARG A 254 -5.30 -37.44 -5.79
C ARG A 254 -6.16 -36.95 -6.96
N ALA A 255 -7.19 -36.16 -6.68
CA ALA A 255 -8.06 -35.62 -7.73
C ALA A 255 -7.32 -34.66 -8.67
N LEU A 256 -6.30 -33.94 -8.19
CA LEU A 256 -5.50 -33.00 -8.99
C LEU A 256 -4.39 -33.67 -9.81
N SER A 257 -3.91 -34.85 -9.41
CA SER A 257 -2.71 -35.47 -9.99
C SER A 257 -2.78 -35.64 -11.52
N SER A 258 -3.92 -36.09 -12.06
CA SER A 258 -4.07 -36.31 -13.51
C SER A 258 -4.14 -34.99 -14.30
N GLU A 259 -4.78 -33.96 -13.74
CA GLU A 259 -4.85 -32.61 -14.30
C GLU A 259 -3.47 -31.97 -14.33
N LEU A 260 -2.75 -31.98 -13.21
CA LEU A 260 -1.39 -31.42 -13.11
C LEU A 260 -0.42 -32.12 -14.05
N ARG A 261 -0.48 -33.46 -14.14
CA ARG A 261 0.36 -34.23 -15.06
C ARG A 261 0.08 -33.89 -16.53
N ARG A 262 -1.20 -33.81 -16.93
CA ARG A 262 -1.58 -33.40 -18.31
C ARG A 262 -1.15 -31.98 -18.62
N ALA A 263 -1.19 -31.10 -17.62
CA ALA A 263 -0.69 -29.74 -17.73
C ALA A 263 0.84 -29.65 -17.67
N GLY A 264 1.58 -30.77 -17.49
CA GLY A 264 3.04 -30.80 -17.38
C GLY A 264 3.56 -30.05 -16.16
N LEU A 265 2.85 -30.13 -15.03
CA LEU A 265 3.19 -29.53 -13.74
C LEU A 265 3.54 -30.62 -12.73
N ALA A 266 4.23 -30.23 -11.66
CA ALA A 266 4.63 -31.13 -10.59
C ALA A 266 3.41 -31.80 -9.93
N THR A 267 3.60 -33.02 -9.44
CA THR A 267 2.57 -33.69 -8.64
C THR A 267 2.26 -32.91 -7.37
N PRO A 268 1.01 -32.95 -6.88
CA PRO A 268 0.64 -32.21 -5.69
C PRO A 268 1.30 -32.80 -4.44
N SER A 269 1.76 -31.92 -3.55
CA SER A 269 2.27 -32.25 -2.22
C SER A 269 1.35 -31.70 -1.14
N ILE A 270 1.39 -32.32 0.04
CA ILE A 270 0.66 -31.85 1.22
C ILE A 270 1.67 -31.28 2.20
N VAL A 271 1.49 -30.01 2.56
CA VAL A 271 2.32 -29.32 3.54
C VAL A 271 1.49 -29.08 4.79
N THR A 272 2.02 -29.47 5.95
CA THR A 272 1.37 -29.27 7.24
C THR A 272 1.81 -27.94 7.83
N VAL A 273 0.85 -27.09 8.19
CA VAL A 273 1.10 -25.79 8.83
C VAL A 273 0.23 -25.63 10.07
N THR A 274 0.70 -24.87 11.05
CA THR A 274 -0.08 -24.50 12.24
C THR A 274 -0.53 -23.05 12.11
N ALA A 275 -1.84 -22.83 11.99
CA ALA A 275 -2.43 -21.50 11.91
C ALA A 275 -3.47 -21.33 13.03
N ASN A 276 -3.33 -20.28 13.84
CA ASN A 276 -4.21 -20.00 14.98
C ASN A 276 -4.38 -21.19 15.95
N GLY A 277 -3.30 -21.93 16.21
CA GLY A 277 -3.31 -23.12 17.06
C GLY A 277 -4.01 -24.34 16.44
N LYS A 278 -4.42 -24.27 15.16
CA LYS A 278 -5.01 -25.38 14.41
C LYS A 278 -4.04 -25.87 13.37
N THR A 279 -3.92 -27.19 13.26
CA THR A 279 -3.19 -27.85 12.18
C THR A 279 -4.02 -27.77 10.90
N LEU A 280 -3.41 -27.28 9.83
CA LEU A 280 -3.97 -27.26 8.47
C LEU A 280 -3.05 -28.04 7.53
N TYR A 281 -3.66 -28.63 6.52
CA TYR A 281 -3.01 -29.38 5.46
C TYR A 281 -3.21 -28.63 4.15
N LEU A 282 -2.15 -28.01 3.65
CA LEU A 282 -2.14 -27.25 2.40
C LEU A 282 -1.87 -28.19 1.24
N VAL A 283 -2.71 -28.16 0.21
CA VAL A 283 -2.43 -28.89 -1.04
C VAL A 283 -1.75 -27.94 -2.00
N GLN A 284 -0.50 -28.24 -2.33
CA GLN A 284 0.37 -27.37 -3.12
C GLN A 284 0.98 -28.11 -4.31
N SER A 285 1.48 -27.40 -5.32
CA SER A 285 2.23 -27.98 -6.44
C SER A 285 3.25 -27.01 -7.01
N GLY A 286 4.45 -27.55 -7.24
CA GLY A 286 5.54 -26.91 -7.95
C GLY A 286 6.27 -25.87 -7.11
N GLU A 287 7.48 -25.57 -7.57
CA GLU A 287 8.34 -24.53 -7.05
C GLU A 287 8.71 -23.62 -8.22
N TYR A 288 8.42 -22.33 -8.09
CA TYR A 288 8.60 -21.36 -9.15
C TYR A 288 9.49 -20.23 -8.66
N GLY A 289 10.60 -20.02 -9.35
CA GLY A 289 11.59 -19.00 -8.97
C GLY A 289 11.06 -17.56 -9.04
N SER A 290 9.95 -17.30 -9.74
CA SER A 290 9.32 -15.97 -9.85
C SER A 290 7.81 -16.06 -9.86
N TYR A 291 7.14 -14.92 -9.64
CA TYR A 291 5.69 -14.86 -9.68
C TYR A 291 5.14 -15.10 -11.09
N ASP A 292 5.84 -14.62 -12.12
CA ASP A 292 5.43 -14.83 -13.51
C ASP A 292 5.54 -16.32 -13.91
N ALA A 293 6.57 -17.03 -13.45
CA ALA A 293 6.68 -18.47 -13.66
C ALA A 293 5.50 -19.22 -13.01
N ALA A 294 5.13 -18.87 -11.77
CA ALA A 294 3.95 -19.43 -11.11
C ALA A 294 2.64 -19.06 -11.84
N LEU A 295 2.53 -17.83 -12.33
CA LEU A 295 1.35 -17.37 -13.09
C LEU A 295 1.20 -18.11 -14.41
N SER A 296 2.30 -18.37 -15.10
CA SER A 296 2.34 -19.16 -16.34
C SER A 296 1.95 -20.61 -16.07
N ALA A 297 2.42 -21.22 -14.97
CA ALA A 297 1.95 -22.53 -14.54
C ALA A 297 0.45 -22.56 -14.23
N ARG A 298 -0.07 -21.56 -13.51
CA ARG A 298 -1.51 -21.44 -13.25
C ARG A 298 -2.33 -21.31 -14.53
N ARG A 299 -1.86 -20.54 -15.52
CA ARG A 299 -2.52 -20.39 -16.84
C ARG A 299 -2.62 -21.71 -17.59
N ARG A 300 -1.62 -22.60 -17.51
CA ARG A 300 -1.68 -23.95 -18.12
C ARG A 300 -2.81 -24.82 -17.57
N LEU A 301 -3.28 -24.55 -16.35
CA LEU A 301 -4.41 -25.25 -15.75
C LEU A 301 -5.77 -24.67 -16.15
N SER A 302 -5.80 -23.50 -16.81
CA SER A 302 -7.05 -22.77 -17.07
C SER A 302 -7.88 -22.50 -15.80
N ARG A 303 -7.20 -22.32 -14.66
CA ARG A 303 -7.82 -22.09 -13.34
C ARG A 303 -7.55 -20.69 -12.81
N THR A 304 -8.58 -20.07 -12.23
CA THR A 304 -8.48 -18.78 -11.52
C THR A 304 -8.59 -18.92 -10.00
N ASP A 305 -9.09 -20.06 -9.52
CA ASP A 305 -9.26 -20.39 -8.10
C ASP A 305 -7.97 -20.82 -7.39
N VAL A 306 -6.90 -21.07 -8.17
CA VAL A 306 -5.59 -21.43 -7.64
C VAL A 306 -4.84 -20.19 -7.15
N ILE A 307 -4.40 -20.25 -5.90
CA ILE A 307 -3.68 -19.17 -5.24
C ILE A 307 -2.19 -19.35 -5.47
N ILE A 308 -1.48 -18.28 -5.80
CA ILE A 308 -0.01 -18.28 -5.84
C ILE A 308 0.49 -17.74 -4.50
N THR A 309 1.11 -18.60 -3.72
CA THR A 309 1.71 -18.25 -2.41
C THR A 309 3.22 -18.37 -2.49
N ARG A 310 3.92 -17.78 -1.53
CA ARG A 310 5.34 -18.09 -1.34
C ARG A 310 5.44 -19.40 -0.58
N ARG A 311 6.50 -20.15 -0.83
CA ARG A 311 6.78 -21.36 -0.09
C ARG A 311 7.11 -20.98 1.35
N GLY A 312 6.35 -21.53 2.31
CA GLY A 312 6.46 -21.21 3.73
C GLY A 312 5.58 -20.05 4.24
N ASP A 313 4.83 -19.37 3.35
CA ASP A 313 3.76 -18.41 3.74
C ASP A 313 2.48 -19.15 4.21
#